data_AF-A0A224YSV8-F1
#
_entry.id   AF-A0A224YSV8-F1
#
_cell.length_a   1.000
_cell.length_b   1.000
_cell.length_c   1.000
_cell.angle_alpha   90.00
_cell.angle_beta   90.00
_cell.angle_gamma   90.00
#
_symmetry.space_group_name_H-M   'P 1'
#
loop_
_entity.id
_entity.type
_entity.pdbx_description
1 polymer ?
#
loop_
_entity_poly.entity_id
_entity_poly.type
_entity_poly.pdbx_seq_one_letter_code
_entity_poly.pdbx_strand_id
1 'polypeptide(L)'
;MRSAFNDSPFGLKQRQDNQNWEWRTTKYVMEAAWKWYLLHPVLARVIAHVAPSLVPVFHSVYSSLFVTFTFGWEVALLFLAQHAAFYVTASFGSTALCYVVAIVIHFQKFFIPFEAFAYMYPRYGVMVYRAAYVSFHWNILRGLSFTVD
;
A
#
# COMPACT_ATOMS: atom_id res chain seq x y z
N MET A 1 -21.93 2.22 24.42
CA MET A 1 -21.64 2.82 23.10
C MET A 1 -20.45 3.75 23.25
N ARG A 2 -19.29 3.46 22.63
CA ARG A 2 -18.18 4.43 22.55
C ARG A 2 -18.67 5.61 21.69
N SER A 3 -18.47 6.83 22.16
CA SER A 3 -18.93 8.05 21.48
C SER A 3 -18.53 8.05 20.01
N ALA A 4 -19.49 8.34 19.12
CA ALA A 4 -19.26 8.42 17.68
C ALA A 4 -18.26 9.50 17.28
N PHE A 5 -18.06 10.46 18.18
CA PHE A 5 -17.19 11.61 18.02
C PHE A 5 -16.21 11.69 19.21
N ASN A 6 -14.93 11.93 18.93
CA ASN A 6 -13.94 12.21 19.96
C ASN A 6 -13.72 13.70 20.12
N ASP A 7 -13.37 14.12 21.33
CA ASP A 7 -12.91 15.49 21.55
C ASP A 7 -11.63 15.77 20.77
N SER A 8 -11.51 17.00 20.28
CA SER A 8 -10.34 17.41 19.51
C SER A 8 -9.10 17.41 20.43
N PRO A 9 -7.97 16.82 20.02
CA PRO A 9 -6.73 16.88 20.80
C PRO A 9 -6.19 18.32 20.93
N PHE A 10 -6.71 19.25 20.13
CA PHE A 10 -6.37 20.67 20.16
C PHE A 10 -7.38 21.52 20.95
N GLY A 11 -8.32 20.91 21.68
CA GLY A 11 -9.33 21.62 22.47
C GLY A 11 -10.38 22.37 21.64
N LEU A 12 -10.47 22.10 20.34
CA LEU A 12 -11.45 22.72 19.44
C LEU A 12 -12.88 22.24 19.77
N LYS A 13 -13.87 23.14 19.68
CA LYS A 13 -15.29 22.83 19.89
C LYS A 13 -15.83 21.79 18.89
N GLN A 14 -15.24 21.72 17.70
CA GLN A 14 -15.59 20.73 16.69
C GLN A 14 -15.01 19.36 17.06
N ARG A 15 -15.89 18.39 17.32
CA ARG A 15 -15.49 17.01 17.63
C ARG A 15 -15.04 16.27 16.36
N GLN A 16 -14.04 15.40 16.51
CA GLN A 16 -13.56 14.57 15.41
C GLN A 16 -14.56 13.44 15.13
N ASP A 17 -15.03 13.35 13.89
CA ASP A 17 -15.81 12.20 13.43
C ASP A 17 -14.90 10.96 13.37
N ASN A 18 -15.27 9.94 14.15
CA ASN A 18 -14.59 8.65 14.21
C ASN A 18 -15.43 7.49 13.65
N GLN A 19 -16.58 7.80 13.04
CA GLN A 19 -17.41 6.82 12.34
C GLN A 19 -16.87 6.53 10.94
N ASN A 20 -16.26 7.51 10.28
CA ASN A 20 -15.65 7.29 8.98
C ASN A 20 -14.35 6.45 9.11
N TRP A 21 -14.42 5.22 8.62
CA TRP A 21 -13.29 4.29 8.67
C TRP A 21 -12.13 4.70 7.76
N GLU A 22 -12.41 5.35 6.62
CA GLU A 22 -11.39 5.83 5.69
C GLU A 22 -10.56 6.91 6.37
N TRP A 23 -11.22 7.90 6.97
CA TRP A 23 -10.57 8.96 7.73
C TRP A 23 -9.66 8.41 8.83
N ARG A 24 -10.14 7.45 9.61
CA ARG A 24 -9.36 6.81 10.66
C ARG A 24 -8.16 6.03 10.13
N THR A 25 -8.33 5.32 9.02
CA THR A 25 -7.25 4.54 8.41
C THR A 25 -6.19 5.47 7.84
N THR A 26 -6.58 6.53 7.12
CA THR A 26 -5.65 7.53 6.58
C THR A 26 -4.89 8.25 7.69
N LYS A 27 -5.58 8.68 8.76
CA LYS A 27 -4.93 9.30 9.92
C LYS A 27 -3.89 8.36 10.53
N TYR A 28 -4.26 7.10 10.77
CA TYR A 28 -3.35 6.08 11.29
C TYR A 28 -2.10 5.92 10.41
N VAL A 29 -2.28 5.78 9.09
CA VAL A 29 -1.14 5.64 8.16
C VAL A 29 -0.26 6.88 8.21
N MET A 30 -0.83 8.09 8.18
CA MET A 30 -0.04 9.32 8.28
C MET A 30 0.78 9.37 9.58
N GLU A 31 0.16 9.06 10.72
CA GLU A 31 0.83 9.04 12.02
C GLU A 31 1.91 7.94 12.12
N ALA A 32 1.70 6.80 11.48
CA ALA A 32 2.68 5.70 11.46
C ALA A 32 3.84 5.94 10.46
N ALA A 33 3.55 6.59 9.33
CA ALA A 33 4.45 6.67 8.18
C ALA A 33 5.13 8.03 7.97
N TRP A 34 4.76 9.09 8.69
CA TRP A 34 5.23 10.45 8.40
C TRP A 34 6.75 10.59 8.26
N LYS A 35 7.53 9.87 9.07
CA LYS A 35 9.01 9.86 8.98
C LYS A 35 9.48 9.35 7.62
N TRP A 36 8.83 8.31 7.09
CA TRP A 36 9.11 7.79 5.76
C TRP A 36 8.80 8.85 4.69
N TYR A 37 7.64 9.51 4.76
CA TYR A 37 7.30 10.56 3.80
C TYR A 37 8.28 11.73 3.80
N LEU A 38 8.86 12.08 4.96
CA LEU A 38 9.88 13.13 5.05
C LEU A 38 11.26 12.67 4.55
N LEU A 39 11.65 11.44 4.86
CA LEU A 39 12.98 10.91 4.49
C LEU A 39 13.09 10.62 3.00
N HIS A 40 12.02 10.13 2.36
CA HIS A 40 12.04 9.76 0.95
C HIS A 40 12.56 10.85 0.01
N PRO A 41 12.02 12.09 -0.02
CA PRO A 41 12.48 13.12 -0.96
C PRO A 41 13.92 13.56 -0.70
N VAL A 42 14.38 13.57 0.56
CA VAL A 42 15.76 13.92 0.92
C VAL A 42 16.72 12.86 0.39
N LEU A 43 16.48 11.60 0.72
CA LEU A 43 17.33 10.49 0.28
C LEU A 43 17.29 10.30 -1.24
N ALA A 44 16.12 10.44 -1.86
CA ALA A 44 15.96 10.38 -3.31
C ALA A 44 16.82 11.42 -4.02
N ARG A 45 16.81 12.68 -3.54
CA ARG A 45 17.62 13.75 -4.12
C ARG A 45 19.11 13.52 -3.93
N VAL A 46 19.53 13.06 -2.75
CA VAL A 46 20.94 12.73 -2.49
C VAL A 46 21.41 11.65 -3.45
N ILE A 47 20.64 10.57 -3.62
CA ILE A 47 21.01 9.46 -4.51
C ILE A 47 20.98 9.91 -5.98
N ALA A 48 19.97 10.69 -6.39
CA ALA A 48 19.91 11.24 -7.73
C ALA A 48 21.10 12.15 -8.06
N HIS A 49 21.69 12.81 -7.06
CA HIS A 49 22.87 13.66 -7.25
C HIS A 49 24.18 12.88 -7.23
N VAL A 50 24.33 11.94 -6.29
CA VAL A 50 25.60 11.22 -6.05
C VAL A 50 25.75 9.97 -6.93
N ALA A 51 24.66 9.23 -7.13
CA ALA A 51 24.64 7.97 -7.88
C ALA A 51 23.33 7.82 -8.67
N PRO A 52 23.14 8.57 -9.78
CA PRO A 52 21.90 8.56 -10.55
C PRO A 52 21.46 7.17 -11.03
N SER A 53 22.41 6.29 -11.34
CA SER A 53 22.15 4.92 -11.77
C SER A 53 21.48 4.05 -10.69
N LEU A 54 21.60 4.41 -9.41
CA LEU A 54 20.99 3.70 -8.29
C LEU A 54 19.58 4.20 -7.95
N VAL A 55 19.08 5.27 -8.57
CA VAL A 55 17.75 5.82 -8.30
C VAL A 55 16.64 4.77 -8.42
N PRO A 56 16.58 3.92 -9.47
CA PRO A 56 15.55 2.89 -9.57
C PRO A 56 15.62 1.87 -8.43
N VAL A 57 16.84 1.44 -8.06
CA VAL A 57 17.09 0.50 -6.97
C VAL A 57 16.66 1.12 -5.64
N PHE A 58 17.00 2.38 -5.42
CA PHE A 58 16.57 3.12 -4.23
C PHE A 58 15.06 3.16 -4.11
N HIS A 59 14.33 3.51 -5.17
CA HIS A 59 12.87 3.57 -5.11
C HIS A 59 12.25 2.23 -4.75
N SER A 60 12.75 1.14 -5.34
CA SER A 60 12.31 -0.22 -5.04
C SER A 60 12.59 -0.59 -3.57
N VAL A 61 13.85 -0.50 -3.14
CA VAL A 61 14.28 -0.84 -1.78
C VAL A 61 13.55 0.01 -0.73
N TYR A 62 13.50 1.32 -0.93
CA TYR A 62 12.85 2.23 0.00
C TYR A 62 11.36 1.90 0.16
N SER A 63 10.66 1.67 -0.96
CA SER A 63 9.24 1.34 -0.94
C SER A 63 8.99 -0.03 -0.29
N SER A 64 9.84 -1.03 -0.57
CA SER A 64 9.75 -2.35 0.07
C SER A 64 9.99 -2.28 1.57
N LEU A 65 10.97 -1.51 2.04
CA LEU A 65 11.21 -1.30 3.46
C LEU A 65 10.05 -0.55 4.11
N PHE A 66 9.56 0.52 3.47
CA PHE A 66 8.39 1.25 3.92
C PHE A 66 7.18 0.33 4.13
N VAL A 67 6.85 -0.50 3.14
CA VAL A 67 5.73 -1.45 3.23
C VAL A 67 6.00 -2.50 4.30
N THR A 68 7.22 -3.04 4.37
CA THR A 68 7.59 -4.07 5.36
C THR A 68 7.42 -3.56 6.79
N PHE A 69 7.90 -2.36 7.10
CA PHE A 69 7.84 -1.81 8.45
C PHE A 69 6.49 -1.20 8.81
N THR A 70 5.68 -0.79 7.82
CA THR A 70 4.35 -0.20 8.06
C THR A 70 3.24 -1.25 8.08
N PHE A 71 3.35 -2.28 7.22
CA PHE A 71 2.28 -3.25 6.97
C PHE A 71 2.67 -4.71 7.20
N GLY A 72 3.96 -5.01 7.39
CA GLY A 72 4.49 -6.38 7.51
C GLY A 72 5.18 -6.86 6.24
N TRP A 73 6.15 -7.77 6.42
CA TRP A 73 6.96 -8.31 5.31
C TRP A 73 6.13 -9.15 4.34
N GLU A 74 5.07 -9.81 4.83
CA GLU A 74 4.15 -10.60 4.00
C GLU A 74 3.45 -9.71 2.95
N VAL A 75 3.07 -8.48 3.34
CA VAL A 75 2.45 -7.49 2.45
C VAL A 75 3.46 -7.01 1.41
N ALA A 76 4.71 -6.79 1.81
CA ALA A 76 5.76 -6.39 0.88
C ALA A 76 5.99 -7.46 -0.19
N LEU A 77 6.05 -8.74 0.18
CA LEU A 77 6.18 -9.85 -0.77
C LEU A 77 4.98 -9.93 -1.72
N LEU A 78 3.76 -9.76 -1.20
CA LEU A 78 2.54 -9.75 -2.01
C LEU A 78 2.58 -8.62 -3.06
N PHE A 79 2.99 -7.41 -2.67
CA PHE A 79 3.05 -6.27 -3.59
C PHE A 79 4.15 -6.44 -4.64
N LEU A 80 5.29 -7.01 -4.26
CA LEU A 80 6.37 -7.35 -5.20
C LEU A 80 5.92 -8.42 -6.20
N ALA A 81 5.19 -9.45 -5.73
CA ALA A 81 4.65 -10.50 -6.59
C ALA A 81 3.62 -9.93 -7.60
N GLN A 82 2.76 -9.00 -7.19
CA GLN A 82 1.86 -8.30 -8.12
C GLN A 82 2.64 -7.55 -9.20
N HIS A 83 3.65 -6.75 -8.83
CA HIS A 83 4.47 -6.03 -9.81
C HIS A 83 5.19 -6.99 -10.75
N ALA A 84 5.77 -8.08 -10.23
CA ALA A 84 6.44 -9.08 -11.05
C ALA A 84 5.48 -9.74 -12.04
N ALA A 85 4.26 -10.09 -11.61
CA ALA A 85 3.24 -10.65 -12.50
C ALA A 85 2.89 -9.69 -13.63
N PHE A 86 2.62 -8.41 -13.31
CA PHE A 86 2.33 -7.39 -14.32
C PHE A 86 3.50 -7.11 -15.27
N TYR A 87 4.72 -7.07 -14.74
CA TYR A 87 5.92 -6.90 -15.56
C TYR A 87 6.12 -8.06 -16.54
N VAL A 88 5.96 -9.30 -16.07
CA VAL A 88 6.02 -10.50 -16.90
C VAL A 88 4.93 -10.46 -17.97
N THR A 89 3.68 -10.13 -17.61
CA THR A 89 2.61 -10.06 -18.61
C THR A 89 2.79 -8.93 -19.62
N ALA A 90 3.28 -7.78 -19.17
CA ALA A 90 3.59 -6.65 -20.04
C ALA A 90 4.73 -6.98 -21.02
N SER A 91 5.72 -7.79 -20.59
CA SER A 91 6.83 -8.21 -21.46
C SER A 91 6.40 -9.05 -22.68
N PHE A 92 5.20 -9.66 -22.65
CA PHE A 92 4.61 -10.33 -23.81
C PHE A 92 3.91 -9.37 -24.79
N GLY A 93 3.87 -8.07 -24.49
CA GLY A 93 3.26 -7.05 -25.36
C GLY A 93 1.74 -7.16 -25.48
N SER A 94 1.07 -7.83 -24.53
CA SER A 94 -0.38 -8.05 -24.58
C SER A 94 -1.12 -7.33 -23.45
N THR A 95 -1.82 -6.26 -23.82
CA THR A 95 -2.73 -5.54 -22.93
C THR A 95 -3.82 -6.46 -22.38
N ALA A 96 -4.34 -7.39 -23.20
CA ALA A 96 -5.37 -8.34 -22.78
C ALA A 96 -4.88 -9.25 -21.65
N LEU A 97 -3.63 -9.75 -21.71
CA LEU A 97 -3.06 -10.58 -20.65
C LEU A 97 -2.94 -9.82 -19.33
N CYS A 98 -2.57 -8.53 -19.37
CA CYS A 98 -2.49 -7.70 -18.17
C CYS A 98 -3.87 -7.50 -17.51
N TYR A 99 -4.93 -7.30 -18.31
CA TYR A 99 -6.30 -7.25 -17.78
C TYR A 99 -6.76 -8.59 -17.20
N VAL A 100 -6.44 -9.71 -17.85
CA VAL A 100 -6.74 -11.04 -17.32
C VAL A 100 -6.06 -11.25 -15.97
N VAL A 101 -4.78 -10.90 -15.84
CA VAL A 101 -4.06 -10.99 -14.56
C VAL A 101 -4.66 -10.08 -13.50
N ALA A 102 -5.04 -8.84 -13.85
CA ALA A 102 -5.71 -7.94 -12.92
C ALA A 102 -7.03 -8.54 -12.39
N ILE A 103 -7.84 -9.13 -13.27
CA ILE A 103 -9.08 -9.83 -12.91
C ILE A 103 -8.77 -11.01 -11.99
N VAL A 104 -7.83 -11.88 -12.36
CA VAL A 104 -7.46 -13.04 -11.54
C VAL A 104 -7.03 -12.60 -10.13
N ILE A 105 -6.14 -11.60 -10.03
CA ILE A 105 -5.65 -11.09 -8.74
C ILE A 105 -6.78 -10.42 -7.94
N HIS A 106 -7.69 -9.70 -8.58
CA HIS A 106 -8.81 -9.05 -7.89
C HIS A 106 -9.84 -10.06 -7.36
N PHE A 107 -10.16 -11.07 -8.17
CA PHE A 107 -11.17 -12.08 -7.85
C PHE A 107 -10.61 -13.29 -7.08
N GLN A 108 -9.30 -13.40 -6.87
CA GLN A 108 -8.69 -14.52 -6.16
C GLN A 108 -9.31 -14.77 -4.78
N LYS A 109 -9.80 -13.72 -4.09
CA LYS A 109 -10.44 -13.81 -2.77
C LYS A 109 -11.69 -14.70 -2.75
N PHE A 110 -12.32 -14.92 -3.91
CA PHE A 110 -13.50 -15.79 -4.02
C PHE A 110 -13.13 -17.26 -4.19
N PHE A 111 -11.87 -17.57 -4.51
CA PHE A 111 -11.40 -18.92 -4.84
C PHE A 111 -10.33 -19.44 -3.86
N ILE A 112 -9.57 -18.55 -3.24
CA ILE A 112 -8.54 -18.94 -2.27
C ILE A 112 -9.16 -19.00 -0.87
N PRO A 113 -9.09 -20.15 -0.18
CA PRO A 113 -9.64 -20.30 1.18
C PRO A 113 -8.83 -19.54 2.26
N PHE A 114 -7.80 -18.80 1.84
CA PHE A 114 -6.96 -17.98 2.71
C PHE A 114 -7.66 -16.65 2.96
N GLU A 115 -8.27 -16.52 4.14
CA GLU A 115 -8.84 -15.26 4.58
C GLU A 115 -7.72 -14.36 5.11
N ALA A 116 -7.26 -13.43 4.27
CA ALA A 116 -6.24 -12.45 4.65
C ALA A 116 -6.65 -11.63 5.90
N PHE A 117 -7.95 -11.47 6.14
CA PHE A 117 -8.47 -10.87 7.38
C PHE A 117 -8.13 -11.74 8.60
N ALA A 118 -8.44 -13.05 8.57
CA ALA A 118 -8.15 -13.98 9.67
C ALA A 118 -6.64 -14.09 9.97
N TYR A 119 -5.77 -13.89 8.98
CA TYR A 119 -4.32 -13.90 9.18
C TYR A 119 -3.75 -12.55 9.65
N MET A 120 -4.03 -11.46 8.93
CA MET A 120 -3.39 -10.16 9.19
C MET A 120 -4.02 -9.39 10.34
N TYR A 121 -5.34 -9.51 10.55
CA TYR A 121 -6.02 -8.77 11.62
C TYR A 121 -5.49 -9.13 13.01
N PRO A 122 -5.34 -10.41 13.41
CA PRO A 122 -4.78 -10.75 14.73
C PRO A 122 -3.32 -10.35 14.89
N ARG A 123 -2.54 -10.37 13.81
CA ARG A 123 -1.09 -10.15 13.85
C ARG A 123 -0.71 -8.67 13.84
N TYR A 124 -1.39 -7.85 13.04
CA TYR A 124 -1.01 -6.46 12.78
C TYR A 124 -2.10 -5.45 13.12
N GLY A 125 -3.32 -5.92 13.42
CA GLY A 125 -4.44 -5.08 13.79
C GLY A 125 -5.25 -4.53 12.61
N VAL A 126 -6.44 -4.02 12.94
CA VAL A 126 -7.45 -3.63 11.94
C VAL A 126 -7.02 -2.51 11.00
N MET A 127 -6.27 -1.53 11.50
CA MET A 127 -5.91 -0.34 10.71
C MET A 127 -4.82 -0.67 9.68
N VAL A 128 -3.83 -1.48 10.09
CA VAL A 128 -2.81 -2.01 9.19
C VAL A 128 -3.44 -2.85 8.09
N TYR A 129 -4.34 -3.76 8.45
CA TYR A 129 -5.08 -4.58 7.48
C TYR A 129 -5.85 -3.71 6.46
N ARG A 130 -6.63 -2.73 6.94
CA ARG A 130 -7.43 -1.86 6.07
C ARG A 130 -6.57 -1.07 5.10
N ALA A 131 -5.48 -0.48 5.60
CA ALA A 131 -4.53 0.25 4.77
C ALA A 131 -3.90 -0.67 3.70
N ALA A 132 -3.41 -1.84 4.09
CA ALA A 132 -2.85 -2.82 3.17
C ALA A 132 -3.87 -3.30 2.12
N TYR A 133 -5.13 -3.49 2.50
CA TYR A 133 -6.21 -3.88 1.59
C TYR A 133 -6.49 -2.81 0.51
N VAL A 134 -6.55 -1.53 0.91
CA VAL A 134 -6.72 -0.42 -0.05
C VAL A 134 -5.49 -0.32 -0.96
N SER A 135 -4.28 -0.35 -0.39
CA SER A 135 -3.03 -0.32 -1.14
C SER A 135 -2.90 -1.48 -2.13
N PHE A 136 -3.38 -2.68 -1.78
CA PHE A 136 -3.40 -3.84 -2.67
C PHE A 136 -4.17 -3.58 -3.97
N HIS A 137 -5.34 -2.93 -3.88
CA HIS A 137 -6.15 -2.60 -5.05
C HIS A 137 -5.51 -1.47 -5.86
N TRP A 138 -4.91 -0.49 -5.17
CA TRP A 138 -4.16 0.57 -5.84
C TRP A 138 -2.96 0.01 -6.60
N ASN A 139 -2.34 -1.04 -6.08
CA ASN A 139 -1.22 -1.71 -6.72
C ASN A 139 -1.62 -2.45 -8.00
N ILE A 140 -2.82 -3.05 -8.04
CA ILE A 140 -3.39 -3.63 -9.27
C ILE A 140 -3.57 -2.55 -10.34
N LEU A 141 -4.17 -1.41 -9.96
CA LEU A 141 -4.39 -0.29 -10.88
C LEU A 141 -3.07 0.29 -11.38
N ARG A 142 -2.04 0.35 -10.52
CA ARG A 142 -0.70 0.77 -10.92
C ARG A 142 -0.06 -0.23 -11.87
N GLY A 143 -0.20 -1.54 -11.63
CA GLY A 143 0.28 -2.56 -12.56
C GLY A 143 -0.40 -2.50 -13.94
N LEU A 144 -1.69 -2.16 -13.98
CA LEU A 144 -2.41 -1.93 -15.23
C LEU A 144 -1.89 -0.71 -16.02
N SER A 145 -1.22 0.26 -15.39
CA SER A 145 -0.67 1.40 -16.13
C SER A 145 0.42 0.98 -17.14
N PHE A 146 1.10 -0.14 -16.91
CA PHE A 146 2.03 -0.72 -17.88
C PHE A 146 1.38 -1.12 -19.21
N THR A 147 0.05 -1.17 -19.28
CA THR A 147 -0.66 -1.43 -20.54
C THR A 147 -0.84 -0.18 -21.42
N VAL A 148 -0.58 0.99 -20.85
CA VAL A 148 -0.73 2.31 -21.49
C VAL A 148 0.62 2.96 -21.77
N ASP A 149 1.66 2.56 -21.03
CA ASP A 149 3.07 2.95 -21.22
C ASP A 149 3.72 2.23 -22.41
#